data_AF-A0A1S3ZK77-F1
#
_entry.id   AF-A0A1S3ZK77-F1
#
_cell.length_a   1.000
_cell.length_b   1.000
_cell.length_c   1.000
_cell.angle_alpha   90.00
_cell.angle_beta   90.00
_cell.angle_gamma   90.00
#
_symmetry.space_group_name_H-M   'P 1'
#
loop_
_entity.id
_entity.type
_entity.pdbx_description
1 polymer ?
#
loop_
_entity_poly.entity_id
_entity_poly.type
_entity_poly.pdbx_seq_one_letter_code
_entity_poly.pdbx_strand_id
1 'polypeptide(L)'
;MAQGKEEKIDSCAQVAGRILLKEVIKKSDKSEYINILLSPLSFHAVLSMTAAGATGDTLNQMLQFLGVRNIDDLNSNFLKMAAVFESNSERDSNCPDLSFVSGIWVSYTHELKDSFKELVNTLYKTEAKSVDFQRKEEVVKEANLWASVVKRPHRRSSQDRVPQPIYNDPFCKCLVF
;
A
#
# COMPACT_ATOMS: atom_id res chain seq x y z
N MET A 1 -38.81 1.94 -11.47
CA MET A 1 -37.51 1.50 -12.02
C MET A 1 -36.43 1.86 -11.02
N ALA A 2 -36.12 0.93 -10.10
CA ALA A 2 -35.01 1.11 -9.19
C ALA A 2 -33.74 0.67 -9.94
N GLN A 3 -32.90 1.63 -10.32
CA GLN A 3 -31.54 1.34 -10.74
C GLN A 3 -30.81 0.77 -9.51
N GLY A 4 -30.70 -0.55 -9.46
CA GLY A 4 -29.74 -1.21 -8.60
C GLY A 4 -28.37 -0.65 -8.97
N LYS A 5 -27.77 0.12 -8.07
CA LYS A 5 -26.35 0.44 -8.17
C LYS A 5 -25.63 -0.89 -8.07
N GLU A 6 -25.21 -1.41 -9.21
CA GLU A 6 -24.27 -2.52 -9.25
C GLU A 6 -23.03 -2.03 -8.50
N GLU A 7 -22.87 -2.50 -7.27
CA GLU A 7 -21.74 -2.19 -6.42
C GLU A 7 -20.53 -2.74 -7.16
N LYS A 8 -19.81 -1.86 -7.84
CA LYS A 8 -18.68 -2.21 -8.69
C LYS A 8 -17.57 -2.70 -7.76
N ILE A 9 -17.61 -3.99 -7.41
CA ILE A 9 -16.63 -4.64 -6.55
C ILE A 9 -15.26 -4.33 -7.14
N ASP A 10 -14.39 -3.73 -6.33
CA ASP A 10 -13.07 -3.33 -6.80
C ASP A 10 -12.28 -4.55 -7.27
N SER A 11 -11.94 -4.56 -8.55
CA SER A 11 -11.17 -5.63 -9.16
C SER A 11 -9.81 -5.83 -8.47
N CYS A 12 -9.20 -4.79 -7.91
CA CYS A 12 -7.98 -4.95 -7.12
C CYS A 12 -8.21 -5.74 -5.82
N ALA A 13 -9.35 -5.57 -5.16
CA ALA A 13 -9.72 -6.37 -4.00
C ALA A 13 -9.98 -7.84 -4.39
N GLN A 14 -10.58 -8.08 -5.56
CA GLN A 14 -10.74 -9.44 -6.09
C GLN A 14 -9.40 -10.08 -6.44
N VAL A 15 -8.50 -9.35 -7.08
CA VAL A 15 -7.13 -9.80 -7.39
C VAL A 15 -6.37 -10.11 -6.11
N ALA A 16 -6.42 -9.22 -5.11
CA ALA A 16 -5.83 -9.44 -3.79
C ALA A 16 -6.37 -10.73 -3.13
N GLY A 17 -7.69 -10.92 -3.13
CA GLY A 17 -8.34 -12.12 -2.61
C GLY A 17 -7.91 -13.40 -3.34
N ARG A 18 -7.78 -13.35 -4.68
CA ARG A 18 -7.29 -14.49 -5.48
C ARG A 18 -5.83 -14.82 -5.20
N ILE A 19 -4.98 -13.81 -5.01
CA ILE A 19 -3.56 -13.99 -4.65
C ILE A 19 -3.45 -14.63 -3.27
N LEU A 20 -4.19 -14.11 -2.29
CA LEU A 20 -4.29 -14.69 -0.95
C LEU A 20 -4.71 -16.15 -0.99
N LEU A 21 -5.81 -16.46 -1.69
CA LEU A 21 -6.32 -17.82 -1.80
C LEU A 21 -5.29 -18.76 -2.43
N LYS A 22 -4.59 -18.33 -3.48
CA LYS A 22 -3.53 -19.13 -4.10
C LYS A 22 -2.39 -19.42 -3.12
N GLU A 23 -2.00 -18.45 -2.31
CA GLU A 23 -0.93 -18.62 -1.32
C GLU A 23 -1.35 -19.54 -0.17
N VAL A 24 -2.61 -19.47 0.27
CA VAL A 24 -3.20 -20.42 1.22
C VAL A 24 -3.12 -21.84 0.66
N ILE A 25 -3.61 -22.06 -0.57
CA ILE A 25 -3.65 -23.38 -1.22
C ILE A 25 -2.23 -23.94 -1.41
N LYS A 26 -1.28 -23.11 -1.83
CA LYS A 26 0.12 -23.53 -2.04
C LYS A 26 0.78 -24.01 -0.75
N LYS A 27 0.39 -23.44 0.39
CA LYS A 27 0.99 -23.75 1.69
C LYS A 27 0.21 -24.79 2.49
N SER A 28 -1.06 -25.06 2.16
CA SER A 28 -1.85 -26.11 2.81
C SER A 28 -1.34 -27.53 2.57
N ASP A 29 -0.48 -27.74 1.57
CA ASP A 29 0.22 -29.01 1.33
C ASP A 29 1.34 -29.29 2.35
N LYS A 30 1.71 -28.29 3.17
CA LYS A 30 2.64 -28.43 4.28
C LYS A 30 1.82 -28.36 5.56
N SER A 31 1.98 -29.32 6.47
CA SER A 31 1.21 -29.47 7.72
C SER A 31 1.47 -28.37 8.77
N GLU A 32 1.72 -27.14 8.34
CA GLU A 32 1.97 -25.97 9.19
C GLU A 32 0.83 -24.98 9.04
N TYR A 33 0.23 -24.60 10.18
CA TYR A 33 -0.73 -23.52 10.23
C TYR A 33 -0.03 -22.19 9.97
N ILE A 34 -0.48 -21.48 8.93
CA ILE A 34 0.07 -20.18 8.54
C ILE A 34 -0.95 -19.07 8.78
N ASN A 35 -0.49 -17.96 9.34
CA ASN A 35 -1.26 -16.73 9.39
C ASN A 35 -0.95 -15.92 8.13
N ILE A 36 -1.99 -15.43 7.46
CA ILE A 36 -1.85 -14.56 6.29
C ILE A 36 -2.56 -13.25 6.56
N LEU A 37 -1.84 -12.16 6.34
CA LEU A 37 -2.34 -10.80 6.43
C LEU A 37 -1.97 -10.05 5.15
N LEU A 38 -2.95 -9.38 4.55
CA LEU A 38 -2.75 -8.49 3.42
C LEU A 38 -3.67 -7.29 3.58
N SER A 39 -3.16 -6.10 3.27
CA SER A 39 -3.95 -4.87 3.21
C SER A 39 -4.43 -4.65 1.77
N PRO A 40 -5.75 -4.77 1.48
CA PRO A 40 -6.28 -4.51 0.14
C PRO A 40 -5.99 -3.09 -0.33
N LEU A 41 -6.13 -2.08 0.54
CA LEU A 41 -5.86 -0.68 0.23
C LEU A 41 -4.44 -0.47 -0.27
N SER A 42 -3.48 -1.09 0.41
CA SER A 42 -2.07 -0.86 0.09
C SER A 42 -1.65 -1.64 -1.16
N PHE A 43 -2.19 -2.84 -1.35
CA PHE A 43 -2.02 -3.58 -2.59
C PHE A 43 -2.61 -2.80 -3.78
N HIS A 44 -3.78 -2.18 -3.60
CA HIS A 44 -4.40 -1.29 -4.58
C HIS A 44 -3.52 -0.08 -4.89
N ALA A 45 -2.92 0.55 -3.88
CA ALA A 45 -2.01 1.68 -4.05
C ALA A 45 -0.83 1.32 -4.97
N VAL A 46 -0.13 0.22 -4.67
CA VAL A 46 1.03 -0.23 -5.45
C VAL A 46 0.65 -0.50 -6.90
N LEU A 47 -0.46 -1.23 -7.13
CA LEU A 47 -0.93 -1.53 -8.49
C LEU A 47 -1.32 -0.28 -9.25
N SER A 48 -2.00 0.67 -8.59
CA SER A 48 -2.46 1.89 -9.24
C SER A 48 -1.31 2.83 -9.57
N MET A 49 -0.34 3.00 -8.66
CA MET A 49 0.88 3.75 -8.95
C MET A 49 1.70 3.11 -10.07
N THR A 50 1.82 1.78 -10.07
CA THR A 50 2.52 1.05 -11.14
C THR A 50 1.83 1.26 -12.50
N ALA A 51 0.49 1.22 -12.53
CA ALA A 51 -0.27 1.47 -13.75
C ALA A 51 -0.12 2.93 -14.21
N ALA A 52 -0.16 3.89 -13.29
CA ALA A 52 0.01 5.31 -13.60
C ALA A 52 1.41 5.65 -14.14
N GLY A 53 2.43 4.85 -13.79
CA GLY A 53 3.78 4.96 -14.35
C GLY A 53 3.97 4.26 -15.69
N ALA A 54 3.03 3.41 -16.11
CA ALA A 54 3.09 2.64 -17.34
C ALA A 54 2.46 3.38 -18.53
N THR A 55 2.82 2.98 -19.75
CA THR A 55 2.25 3.49 -21.00
C THR A 55 2.11 2.37 -22.04
N GLY A 56 1.30 2.58 -23.08
CA GLY A 56 1.17 1.65 -24.20
C GLY A 56 0.67 0.27 -23.77
N ASP A 57 1.25 -0.79 -24.32
CA ASP A 57 0.80 -2.17 -24.09
C ASP A 57 0.90 -2.60 -22.62
N THR A 58 1.94 -2.15 -21.90
CA THR A 58 2.09 -2.44 -20.47
C THR A 58 0.90 -1.90 -19.67
N LEU A 59 0.50 -0.65 -19.93
CA LEU A 59 -0.68 -0.06 -19.30
C LEU A 59 -1.94 -0.85 -19.66
N ASN A 60 -2.12 -1.18 -20.94
CA ASN A 60 -3.31 -1.92 -21.40
C ASN A 60 -3.43 -3.28 -20.71
N GLN A 61 -2.33 -4.03 -20.59
CA GLN A 61 -2.31 -5.31 -19.89
C GLN A 61 -2.67 -5.16 -18.41
N MET A 62 -2.15 -4.12 -17.75
CA MET A 62 -2.48 -3.84 -16.35
C MET A 62 -3.97 -3.50 -16.18
N LEU A 63 -4.53 -2.63 -17.01
CA LEU A 63 -5.95 -2.26 -16.93
C LEU A 63 -6.86 -3.47 -17.17
N GLN A 64 -6.51 -4.33 -18.13
CA GLN A 64 -7.24 -5.58 -18.40
C GLN A 64 -7.15 -6.55 -17.21
N PHE A 65 -5.95 -6.78 -16.68
CA PHE A 65 -5.73 -7.66 -15.54
C PHE A 65 -6.49 -7.15 -14.30
N LEU A 66 -6.48 -5.84 -14.09
CA LEU A 66 -7.19 -5.15 -13.02
C LEU A 66 -8.64 -4.84 -13.39
N GLY A 67 -9.20 -5.32 -14.50
CA GLY A 67 -10.64 -5.17 -14.80
C GLY A 67 -11.18 -3.73 -14.74
N VAL A 68 -10.35 -2.73 -15.02
CA VAL A 68 -10.68 -1.30 -14.98
C VAL A 68 -10.52 -0.68 -16.35
N ARG A 69 -11.19 0.46 -16.61
CA ARG A 69 -11.18 1.08 -17.94
C ARG A 69 -9.99 2.00 -18.14
N ASN A 70 -9.56 2.68 -17.09
CA ASN A 70 -8.50 3.69 -17.12
C ASN A 70 -7.90 3.90 -15.72
N ILE A 71 -6.88 4.75 -15.66
CA ILE A 71 -6.21 5.13 -14.41
C ILE A 71 -7.15 5.91 -13.48
N ASP A 72 -8.08 6.71 -14.01
CA ASP A 72 -9.02 7.48 -13.17
C ASP A 72 -9.95 6.59 -12.35
N ASP A 73 -10.38 5.45 -12.91
CA ASP A 73 -11.13 4.42 -12.18
C ASP A 73 -10.29 3.87 -11.00
N LEU A 74 -8.99 3.60 -11.20
CA LEU A 74 -8.07 3.14 -10.14
C LEU A 74 -7.86 4.21 -9.05
N ASN A 75 -7.61 5.44 -9.46
CA ASN A 75 -7.40 6.60 -8.59
C ASN A 75 -8.64 6.86 -7.72
N SER A 76 -9.82 6.88 -8.35
CA SER A 76 -11.10 7.11 -7.66
C SER A 76 -11.41 6.02 -6.66
N ASN A 77 -11.12 4.76 -7.00
CA ASN A 77 -11.32 3.64 -6.11
C ASN A 77 -10.37 3.67 -4.91
N PHE A 78 -9.09 4.00 -5.13
CA PHE A 78 -8.13 4.20 -4.05
C PHE A 78 -8.63 5.25 -3.06
N LEU A 79 -9.04 6.41 -3.56
CA LEU A 79 -9.53 7.52 -2.72
C LEU A 79 -10.77 7.13 -1.91
N LYS A 80 -11.71 6.37 -2.49
CA LYS A 80 -12.88 5.86 -1.75
C LYS A 80 -12.47 4.94 -0.60
N MET A 81 -11.50 4.06 -0.82
CA MET A 81 -10.99 3.19 0.24
C MET A 81 -10.19 3.95 1.29
N ALA A 82 -9.36 4.91 0.87
CA ALA A 82 -8.56 5.75 1.76
C ALA A 82 -9.44 6.65 2.65
N ALA A 83 -10.56 7.16 2.14
CA ALA A 83 -11.49 7.99 2.91
C ALA A 83 -12.05 7.28 4.17
N VAL A 84 -12.15 5.94 4.15
CA VAL A 84 -12.56 5.15 5.33
C VAL A 84 -11.55 5.33 6.47
N PHE A 85 -10.26 5.41 6.16
CA PHE A 85 -9.19 5.60 7.15
C PHE A 85 -9.21 7.02 7.74
N GLU A 86 -9.49 8.03 6.91
CA GLU A 86 -9.56 9.43 7.35
C GLU A 86 -10.80 9.71 8.20
N SER A 87 -11.94 9.06 7.92
CA SER A 87 -13.17 9.24 8.69
C SER A 87 -13.13 8.69 10.13
N ASN A 88 -12.10 7.90 10.45
CA ASN A 88 -11.93 7.25 11.76
C ASN A 88 -11.16 8.11 12.78
N SER A 89 -10.55 9.23 12.37
CA SER A 89 -9.76 10.08 13.29
C SER A 89 -10.60 10.97 14.20
N GLU A 90 -11.92 11.08 13.98
CA GLU A 90 -12.81 11.99 14.72
C GLU A 90 -13.77 11.32 15.71
N ARG A 91 -13.75 9.98 15.86
CA ARG A 91 -14.71 9.26 16.70
C ARG A 91 -14.03 8.43 17.77
N ASP A 92 -14.48 8.63 19.02
CA ASP A 92 -14.31 7.82 20.23
C ASP A 92 -12.94 7.17 20.50
N SER A 93 -12.51 7.16 21.76
CA SER A 93 -11.30 6.48 22.24
C SER A 93 -11.24 4.95 21.98
N ASN A 94 -12.26 4.38 21.32
CA ASN A 94 -12.40 2.98 20.97
C ASN A 94 -12.22 2.70 19.46
N CYS A 95 -11.90 3.70 18.62
CA CYS A 95 -11.67 3.49 17.19
C CYS A 95 -10.27 2.89 16.93
N PRO A 96 -10.12 1.90 16.02
CA PRO A 96 -8.82 1.34 15.69
C PRO A 96 -7.86 2.39 15.11
N ASP A 97 -6.64 2.44 15.64
CA ASP A 97 -5.55 3.25 15.08
C ASP A 97 -5.06 2.62 13.77
N LEU A 98 -5.50 3.19 12.65
CA LEU A 98 -5.12 2.75 11.32
C LEU A 98 -4.17 3.77 10.68
N SER A 99 -3.02 3.29 10.21
CA SER A 99 -2.05 4.10 9.47
C SER A 99 -1.75 3.47 8.12
N PHE A 100 -1.58 4.33 7.11
CA PHE A 100 -1.13 3.96 5.78
C PHE A 100 0.18 4.68 5.48
N VAL A 101 1.17 3.94 5.00
CA VAL A 101 2.50 4.45 4.68
C VAL A 101 2.95 3.78 3.38
N SER A 102 3.41 4.58 2.41
CA SER A 102 3.82 4.10 1.09
C SER A 102 5.05 4.88 0.61
N GLY A 103 6.01 4.18 0.02
CA GLY A 103 7.29 4.73 -0.41
C GLY A 103 7.78 4.09 -1.70
N ILE A 104 8.47 4.87 -2.53
CA ILE A 104 9.07 4.43 -3.79
C ILE A 104 10.57 4.74 -3.77
N TRP A 105 11.40 3.75 -4.11
CA TRP A 105 12.84 3.92 -4.27
C TRP A 105 13.21 3.71 -5.74
N VAL A 106 13.88 4.68 -6.34
CA VAL A 106 14.29 4.67 -7.75
C VAL A 106 15.79 4.83 -7.85
N SER A 107 16.41 4.19 -8.83
CA SER A 107 17.84 4.33 -9.10
C SER A 107 18.17 5.80 -9.40
N TYR A 108 19.23 6.33 -8.81
CA TYR A 108 19.73 7.68 -9.12
C TYR A 108 20.08 7.91 -10.59
N THR A 109 20.27 6.83 -11.34
CA THR A 109 20.51 6.89 -12.79
C THR A 109 19.25 7.16 -13.60
N HIS A 110 18.07 7.16 -12.98
CA HIS A 110 16.79 7.40 -13.65
C HIS A 110 16.01 8.50 -12.93
N GLU A 111 15.45 9.42 -13.71
CA GLU A 111 14.62 10.48 -13.18
C GLU A 111 13.14 10.15 -13.36
N LEU A 112 12.37 10.26 -12.28
CA LEU A 112 10.91 10.20 -12.36
C LEU A 112 10.37 11.49 -12.97
N LYS A 113 9.37 11.38 -13.85
CA LYS A 113 8.64 12.55 -14.37
C LYS A 113 7.99 13.30 -13.21
N ASP A 114 8.03 14.62 -13.25
CA ASP A 114 7.46 15.44 -12.17
C ASP A 114 5.96 15.25 -12.02
N SER A 115 5.23 15.08 -13.13
CA SER A 115 3.80 14.74 -13.10
C SER A 115 3.51 13.43 -12.36
N PHE A 116 4.42 12.46 -12.43
CA PHE A 116 4.28 11.21 -11.70
C PHE A 116 4.60 11.41 -10.21
N LYS A 117 5.68 12.14 -9.87
CA LYS A 117 6.02 12.49 -8.48
C LYS A 117 4.85 13.21 -7.80
N GLU A 118 4.25 14.18 -8.50
CA GLU A 118 3.10 14.94 -7.99
C GLU A 118 1.89 14.04 -7.75
N LEU A 119 1.55 13.16 -8.72
CA LEU A 119 0.46 12.20 -8.57
C LEU A 119 0.66 11.28 -7.36
N VAL A 120 1.83 10.66 -7.21
CA VAL A 120 2.08 9.71 -6.12
C VAL A 120 2.12 10.39 -4.75
N ASN A 121 2.64 11.62 -4.68
CA ASN A 121 2.68 12.38 -3.45
C ASN A 121 1.28 12.87 -3.03
N THR A 122 0.51 13.44 -3.96
CA THR A 122 -0.78 14.08 -3.64
C THR A 122 -1.88 13.07 -3.39
N LEU A 123 -2.03 12.08 -4.29
CA LEU A 123 -3.13 11.13 -4.29
C LEU A 123 -2.83 9.94 -3.37
N TYR A 124 -1.64 9.34 -3.52
CA TYR A 124 -1.26 8.13 -2.78
C TYR A 124 -0.44 8.40 -1.52
N LYS A 125 -0.22 9.67 -1.15
CA LYS A 125 0.60 10.07 0.01
C LYS A 125 1.95 9.36 0.07
N THR A 126 2.54 9.13 -1.10
CA THR A 126 3.73 8.32 -1.27
C THR A 126 4.97 9.19 -1.42
N GLU A 127 6.02 8.86 -0.68
CA GLU A 127 7.32 9.51 -0.78
C GLU A 127 8.18 8.79 -1.82
N ALA A 128 8.70 9.52 -2.81
CA ALA A 128 9.62 8.99 -3.81
C ALA A 128 11.05 9.43 -3.50
N LYS A 129 11.97 8.47 -3.45
CA LYS A 129 13.39 8.69 -3.16
C LYS A 129 14.28 8.15 -4.26
N SER A 130 15.34 8.89 -4.53
CA SER A 130 16.39 8.49 -5.45
C SER A 130 17.55 7.89 -4.66
N VAL A 131 17.99 6.69 -5.02
CA VAL A 131 19.01 5.93 -4.27
C VAL A 131 20.01 5.22 -5.17
N ASP A 132 21.17 4.91 -4.61
CA ASP A 132 22.19 4.08 -5.24
C ASP A 132 22.01 2.61 -4.86
N PHE A 133 21.41 1.84 -5.77
CA PHE A 133 21.22 0.40 -5.59
C PHE A 133 22.51 -0.43 -5.66
N GLN A 134 23.67 0.15 -6.00
CA GLN A 134 24.95 -0.52 -5.78
C GLN A 134 25.24 -0.67 -4.28
N ARG A 135 24.73 0.26 -3.45
CA ARG A 135 24.84 0.25 -1.98
C ARG A 135 23.65 -0.47 -1.33
N LYS A 136 23.40 -1.71 -1.76
CA LYS A 136 22.20 -2.50 -1.40
C LYS A 136 21.87 -2.50 0.08
N GLU A 137 22.85 -2.79 0.94
CA GLU A 137 22.64 -2.90 2.39
C GLU A 137 22.19 -1.58 3.01
N GLU A 138 22.70 -0.46 2.51
CA GLU A 138 22.36 0.86 3.00
C GLU A 138 20.96 1.27 2.57
N VAL A 139 20.59 1.01 1.32
CA VAL A 139 19.24 1.26 0.82
C VAL A 139 18.20 0.45 1.60
N VAL A 140 18.50 -0.82 1.90
CA VAL A 140 17.61 -1.67 2.74
C VAL A 140 17.49 -1.10 4.15
N LYS A 141 18.60 -0.68 4.76
CA LYS A 141 18.58 -0.06 6.10
C LYS A 141 17.78 1.25 6.09
N GLU A 142 17.96 2.08 5.08
CA GLU A 142 17.24 3.35 4.94
C GLU A 142 15.73 3.13 4.78
N ALA A 143 15.32 2.22 3.88
CA ALA A 143 13.91 1.93 3.63
C ALA A 143 13.22 1.37 4.88
N ASN A 144 13.87 0.44 5.58
CA ASN A 144 13.37 -0.11 6.85
C ASN A 144 13.27 0.96 7.95
N LEU A 145 14.29 1.83 8.06
CA LEU A 145 14.29 2.91 9.03
C LEU A 145 13.16 3.89 8.75
N TRP A 146 13.02 4.35 7.51
CA TRP A 146 11.94 5.24 7.06
C TRP A 146 10.57 4.64 7.40
N ALA A 147 10.35 3.36 7.08
CA ALA A 147 9.09 2.68 7.35
C ALA A 147 8.78 2.55 8.85
N SER A 148 9.78 2.60 9.72
CA SER A 148 9.62 2.57 11.17
C SER A 148 9.34 3.94 11.79
N VAL A 149 9.93 5.00 11.23
CA VAL A 149 9.78 6.39 11.69
C VAL A 149 8.42 6.94 11.28
N VAL A 150 8.03 6.77 10.02
CA VAL A 150 6.76 7.30 9.49
C VAL A 150 5.53 6.63 10.12
N LYS A 151 5.69 5.43 10.70
CA LYS A 151 4.62 4.75 11.47
C LYS A 151 4.46 5.26 12.91
N ARG A 152 5.33 6.13 13.40
CA ARG A 152 5.34 6.60 14.80
C ARG A 152 4.95 8.07 15.07
N PRO A 153 4.33 8.85 14.16
CA PRO A 153 4.18 10.29 14.38
C PRO A 153 3.22 10.67 15.53
N HIS A 154 2.45 9.74 16.11
CA HIS A 154 1.44 10.07 17.13
C HIS A 154 1.72 9.64 18.58
N ARG A 155 2.92 9.17 18.95
CA ARG A 155 3.24 8.99 20.38
C ARG A 155 3.88 10.26 20.94
N ARG A 156 3.08 11.08 21.62
CA ARG A 156 3.58 12.10 22.55
C ARG A 156 4.59 11.46 23.51
N SER A 157 5.77 12.05 23.56
CA SER A 157 6.84 11.94 24.58
C SER A 157 6.88 10.65 25.41
N SER A 158 7.85 9.78 25.12
CA SER A 158 8.56 9.02 26.15
C SER A 158 9.94 8.67 25.59
N GLN A 159 10.95 9.34 26.15
CA GLN A 159 12.37 9.08 25.97
C GLN A 159 12.70 7.59 26.18
N ASP A 160 13.71 7.11 25.46
CA ASP A 160 14.40 5.82 25.61
C ASP A 160 13.56 4.54 25.47
N ARG A 161 13.53 4.00 24.24
CA ARG A 161 13.44 2.54 24.04
C ARG A 161 14.10 2.14 22.72
N VAL A 162 15.14 1.32 22.84
CA VAL A 162 15.82 0.58 21.78
C VAL A 162 14.78 -0.12 20.88
N PRO A 163 14.93 -0.10 19.54
CA PRO A 163 13.98 -0.75 18.65
C PRO A 163 13.92 -2.27 18.93
N GLN A 164 12.81 -2.71 19.51
CA GLN A 164 12.45 -4.12 19.64
C GLN A 164 11.85 -4.63 18.32
N PRO A 165 12.08 -5.89 17.95
CA PRO A 165 11.43 -6.50 16.80
C PRO A 165 9.91 -6.46 16.94
N ILE A 166 9.23 -6.29 15.80
CA ILE A 166 7.82 -5.88 15.62
C ILE A 166 6.79 -6.90 16.18
N TYR A 167 7.23 -7.94 16.89
CA TYR A 167 6.40 -9.10 17.21
C TYR A 167 5.38 -8.89 18.35
N ASN A 168 5.44 -7.81 19.14
CA ASN A 168 4.66 -7.66 20.39
C ASN A 168 3.87 -6.33 20.57
N ASP A 169 3.44 -5.64 19.51
CA ASP A 169 2.56 -4.45 19.67
C ASP A 169 1.07 -4.86 19.50
N PRO A 170 0.19 -4.66 20.50
CA PRO A 170 -1.23 -5.07 20.44
C PRO A 170 -2.11 -4.19 19.53
N PHE A 171 -1.52 -3.18 18.88
CA PHE A 171 -2.20 -2.32 17.92
C PHE A 171 -1.92 -2.82 16.51
N CYS A 172 -2.98 -3.27 15.81
CA CYS A 172 -2.93 -3.71 14.40
C CYS A 172 -2.43 -2.61 13.47
N LYS A 173 -1.12 -2.41 13.41
CA LYS A 173 -0.45 -1.56 12.43
C LYS A 173 -0.32 -2.35 11.14
N CYS A 174 -1.24 -2.12 10.20
CA CYS A 174 -1.13 -2.69 8.86
C CYS A 174 0.09 -2.05 8.16
N LEU A 175 1.15 -2.85 8.05
CA LEU A 175 2.42 -2.49 7.45
C LEU A 175 2.38 -2.92 5.99
N VAL A 176 2.66 -2.01 5.04
CA VAL A 176 2.92 -2.41 3.64
C VAL A 176 4.30 -1.95 3.20
N PHE A 177 4.93 -2.86 2.43
CA PHE A 177 6.15 -2.70 1.64
C PHE A 177 5.74 -2.44 0.19
#